data_AF-A0A1V3WWL2-F1
#
_entry.id   AF-A0A1V3WWL2-F1
#
_cell.length_a   1.000
_cell.length_b   1.000
_cell.length_c   1.000
_cell.angle_alpha   90.00
_cell.angle_beta   90.00
_cell.angle_gamma   90.00
#
_symmetry.space_group_name_H-M   'P 1'
#
loop_
_entity.id
_entity.type
_entity.pdbx_description
1 polymer ?
#
loop_
_entity_poly.entity_id
_entity_poly.type
_entity_poly.pdbx_seq_one_letter_code
_entity_poly.pdbx_strand_id
1 'polypeptide(L)'
;MSCARRAASLERLTALPAAQAREALTSLPGVGVWTAAETAQRAFGDPDAVSVGDYHIPKMVGWTLLGRPVDDAGMLELLEPMRPHRHRVVRLLEASGLAYEPRRGPRLPVQQIHSL
;
A
#
# COMPACT_ATOMS: atom_id res chain seq x y z
N MET A 1 23.30 11.04 -3.95
CA MET A 1 22.49 10.16 -3.08
C MET A 1 22.20 10.85 -1.74
N SER A 2 20.97 11.34 -1.52
CA SER A 2 20.58 12.12 -0.33
C SER A 2 20.28 11.24 0.89
N CYS A 3 19.57 10.12 0.71
CA CYS A 3 19.08 9.30 1.82
C CYS A 3 20.20 8.56 2.58
N ALA A 4 21.22 8.04 1.88
CA ALA A 4 22.35 7.37 2.52
C ALA A 4 23.11 8.28 3.50
N ARG A 5 23.17 9.60 3.21
CA ARG A 5 23.78 10.59 4.13
C ARG A 5 22.92 10.88 5.37
N ARG A 6 21.67 10.43 5.39
CA ARG A 6 20.71 10.63 6.49
C ARG A 6 20.49 9.35 7.31
N ALA A 7 21.35 8.33 7.16
CA ALA A 7 21.22 7.04 7.85
C ALA A 7 20.99 7.18 9.36
N ALA A 8 21.86 7.91 10.07
CA ALA A 8 21.71 8.12 11.51
C ALA A 8 20.38 8.83 11.88
N SER A 9 19.86 9.70 11.00
CA SER A 9 18.56 10.36 11.23
C SER A 9 17.38 9.42 11.00
N LEU A 10 17.48 8.54 10.00
CA LEU A 10 16.48 7.50 9.75
C LEU A 10 16.44 6.47 10.88
N GLU A 11 17.60 6.09 11.39
CA GLU A 11 17.72 5.09 12.46
C GLU A 11 17.06 5.58 13.76
N ARG A 12 17.16 6.87 14.09
CA ARG A 12 16.43 7.47 15.22
C ARG A 12 14.90 7.34 15.11
N LEU A 13 14.35 7.21 13.90
CA LEU A 13 12.91 7.03 13.73
C LEU A 13 12.43 5.67 14.28
N THR A 14 13.30 4.67 14.41
CA THR A 14 12.95 3.35 14.98
C THR A 14 12.55 3.42 16.45
N ALA A 15 12.96 4.47 17.17
CA ALA A 15 12.60 4.70 18.56
C ALA A 15 11.26 5.43 18.72
N LEU A 16 10.64 5.90 17.63
CA LEU A 16 9.36 6.60 17.64
C LEU A 16 8.20 5.62 17.41
N PRO A 17 6.98 5.96 17.86
CA PRO A 17 5.77 5.28 17.40
C PRO A 17 5.71 5.26 15.87
N ALA A 18 5.32 4.14 15.28
CA ALA A 18 5.39 3.92 13.84
C ALA A 18 4.66 4.99 13.01
N ALA A 19 3.52 5.50 13.51
CA ALA A 19 2.79 6.58 12.88
C ALA A 19 3.59 7.90 12.81
N GLN A 20 4.34 8.24 13.87
CA GLN A 20 5.21 9.42 13.89
C GLN A 20 6.43 9.24 12.99
N ALA A 21 7.02 8.04 13.00
CA ALA A 21 8.12 7.69 12.10
C ALA A 21 7.70 7.83 10.63
N ARG A 22 6.49 7.36 10.28
CA ARG A 22 5.89 7.50 8.94
C ARG A 22 5.71 8.96 8.54
N GLU A 23 5.17 9.80 9.42
CA GLU A 23 5.03 11.24 9.16
C GLU A 23 6.40 11.89 8.91
N ALA A 24 7.38 11.60 9.75
CA ALA A 24 8.74 12.11 9.61
C ALA A 24 9.40 11.71 8.27
N LEU A 25 9.14 10.50 7.76
CA LEU A 25 9.65 10.04 6.46
C LEU A 25 9.20 10.95 5.31
N THR A 26 7.99 11.52 5.35
CA THR A 26 7.48 12.39 4.28
C THR A 26 8.19 13.75 4.18
N SER A 27 9.01 14.11 5.18
CA SER A 27 9.89 15.29 5.12
C SER A 27 11.07 15.12 4.16
N LEU A 28 11.32 13.89 3.68
CA LEU A 28 12.41 13.60 2.75
C LEU A 28 11.98 13.93 1.32
N PRO A 29 12.80 14.70 0.56
CA PRO A 29 12.51 14.96 -0.84
C PRO A 29 12.34 13.67 -1.65
N GLY A 30 11.20 13.53 -2.32
CA GLY A 30 10.84 12.35 -3.11
C GLY A 30 10.16 11.22 -2.33
N VAL A 31 9.94 11.36 -1.03
CA VAL A 31 9.18 10.39 -0.22
C VAL A 31 7.75 10.89 -0.03
N GLY A 32 6.82 10.36 -0.83
CA GLY A 32 5.39 10.61 -0.69
C GLY A 32 4.72 9.72 0.35
N VAL A 33 3.41 9.92 0.54
CA VAL A 33 2.59 9.18 1.51
C VAL A 33 2.62 7.66 1.29
N TRP A 34 2.61 7.22 0.02
CA TRP A 34 2.70 5.81 -0.35
C TRP A 34 4.04 5.20 0.09
N THR A 35 5.16 5.82 -0.28
CA THR A 35 6.50 5.35 0.09
C THR A 35 6.71 5.33 1.59
N ALA A 36 6.20 6.35 2.30
CA ALA A 36 6.26 6.40 3.75
C ALA A 36 5.45 5.27 4.39
N ALA A 37 4.24 4.99 3.88
CA ALA A 37 3.42 3.86 4.35
C ALA A 37 4.13 2.52 4.10
N GLU A 38 4.57 2.23 2.88
CA GLU A 38 5.26 0.98 2.53
C GLU A 38 6.50 0.73 3.40
N THR A 39 7.25 1.80 3.68
CA THR A 39 8.41 1.76 4.58
C THR A 39 7.99 1.50 6.02
N ALA A 40 7.00 2.24 6.54
CA ALA A 40 6.56 2.10 7.92
C ALA A 40 5.99 0.71 8.24
N GLN A 41 5.28 0.11 7.30
CA GLN A 41 4.75 -1.26 7.42
C GLN A 41 5.88 -2.28 7.63
N ARG A 42 6.96 -2.18 6.86
CA ARG A 42 8.06 -3.17 6.84
C ARG A 42 9.15 -2.88 7.87
N ALA A 43 9.52 -1.61 8.02
CA ALA A 43 10.64 -1.20 8.85
C ALA A 43 10.24 -0.84 10.29
N PHE A 44 9.01 -0.32 10.49
CA PHE A 44 8.52 0.10 11.81
C PHE A 44 7.34 -0.73 12.32
N GLY A 45 6.86 -1.69 11.51
CA GLY A 45 5.74 -2.55 11.87
C GLY A 45 4.40 -1.83 11.99
N ASP A 46 4.20 -0.69 11.31
CA ASP A 46 2.97 0.10 11.41
C ASP A 46 1.75 -0.72 10.96
N PRO A 47 0.83 -1.09 11.88
CA PRO A 47 -0.31 -1.93 11.55
C PRO A 47 -1.45 -1.16 10.86
N ASP A 48 -1.38 0.17 10.81
CA ASP A 48 -2.45 1.06 10.36
C ASP A 48 -2.07 1.92 9.15
N ALA A 49 -0.82 1.83 8.68
CA ALA A 49 -0.33 2.54 7.50
C ALA A 49 -0.88 1.95 6.21
N VAL A 50 -2.05 2.39 5.74
CA VAL A 50 -2.59 1.99 4.43
C VAL A 50 -1.79 2.66 3.30
N SER A 51 -1.47 1.90 2.25
CA SER A 51 -0.74 2.36 1.05
C SER A 51 -1.65 3.15 0.10
N VAL A 52 -2.10 4.33 0.53
CA VAL A 52 -2.88 5.25 -0.30
C VAL A 52 -2.09 5.60 -1.57
N GLY A 53 -2.75 5.57 -2.72
CA GLY A 53 -2.13 5.75 -4.03
C GLY A 53 -1.61 4.45 -4.65
N ASP A 54 -1.82 3.30 -4.00
CA ASP A 54 -1.54 2.01 -4.61
C ASP A 54 -2.52 1.71 -5.75
N TYR A 55 -2.02 1.18 -6.85
CA TYR A 55 -2.83 0.91 -8.04
C TYR A 55 -3.81 -0.26 -7.88
N HIS A 56 -3.47 -1.26 -7.06
CA HIS A 56 -4.23 -2.52 -6.97
C HIS A 56 -5.06 -2.59 -5.69
N ILE A 57 -4.53 -2.12 -4.56
CA ILE A 57 -5.16 -2.34 -3.25
C ILE A 57 -6.58 -1.79 -3.17
N PRO A 58 -6.89 -0.54 -3.56
CA PRO A 58 -8.26 -0.01 -3.44
C PRO A 58 -9.27 -0.83 -4.23
N LYS A 59 -8.89 -1.23 -5.45
CA LYS A 59 -9.72 -2.05 -6.33
C LYS A 59 -9.93 -3.45 -5.77
N MET A 60 -8.88 -4.09 -5.27
CA MET A 60 -8.96 -5.42 -4.65
C MET A 60 -9.87 -5.39 -3.41
N VAL A 61 -9.71 -4.39 -2.54
CA VAL A 61 -10.57 -4.19 -1.35
C VAL A 61 -12.03 -3.99 -1.77
N GLY A 62 -12.29 -3.11 -2.73
CA GLY A 62 -13.63 -2.84 -3.23
C GLY A 62 -14.31 -4.09 -3.82
N TRP A 63 -13.62 -4.82 -4.69
CA TRP A 63 -14.17 -6.05 -5.26
C TRP A 63 -14.43 -7.12 -4.21
N THR A 64 -13.54 -7.24 -3.23
CA THR A 64 -13.67 -8.27 -2.19
C THR A 64 -14.81 -7.97 -1.22
N LEU A 65 -14.98 -6.71 -0.81
CA LEU A 65 -15.96 -6.34 0.21
C LEU A 65 -17.32 -5.92 -0.35
N LEU A 66 -17.34 -5.30 -1.54
CA LEU A 66 -18.54 -4.71 -2.15
C LEU A 66 -18.93 -5.33 -3.50
N GLY A 67 -18.07 -6.17 -4.09
CA GLY A 67 -18.30 -6.67 -5.45
C GLY A 67 -18.21 -5.59 -6.53
N ARG A 68 -17.53 -4.45 -6.28
CA ARG A 68 -17.28 -3.38 -7.25
C ARG A 68 -16.01 -2.59 -6.87
N PRO A 69 -15.27 -2.01 -7.83
CA PRO A 69 -14.04 -1.27 -7.51
C PRO A 69 -14.35 0.01 -6.72
N VAL A 70 -13.40 0.44 -5.88
CA VAL A 70 -13.40 1.74 -5.20
C VAL A 70 -12.05 2.45 -5.43
N ASP A 71 -12.01 3.74 -5.16
CA ASP A 71 -10.78 4.54 -5.12
C ASP A 71 -10.18 4.56 -3.70
N ASP A 72 -9.11 5.32 -3.50
CA ASP A 72 -8.44 5.45 -2.20
C ASP A 72 -9.39 5.95 -1.09
N ALA A 73 -10.25 6.91 -1.40
CA ALA A 73 -11.19 7.46 -0.42
C ALA A 73 -12.20 6.40 0.02
N GLY A 74 -12.81 5.70 -0.94
CA GLY A 74 -13.73 4.60 -0.65
C GLY A 74 -13.05 3.45 0.08
N MET A 75 -11.80 3.12 -0.23
CA MET A 75 -11.02 2.13 0.50
C MET A 75 -10.82 2.56 1.96
N LEU A 76 -10.45 3.81 2.22
CA LEU A 76 -10.23 4.31 3.58
C LEU A 76 -11.51 4.30 4.41
N GLU A 77 -12.66 4.65 3.83
CA GLU A 77 -13.96 4.54 4.50
C GLU A 77 -14.29 3.09 4.87
N LEU A 78 -14.07 2.14 3.94
CA LEU A 78 -14.31 0.72 4.18
C LEU A 78 -13.42 0.14 5.28
N LEU A 79 -12.18 0.62 5.37
CA LEU A 79 -11.22 0.15 6.36
C LEU A 79 -11.32 0.87 7.71
N GLU A 80 -12.03 1.99 7.81
CA GLU A 80 -12.09 2.79 9.05
C GLU A 80 -12.48 1.98 10.31
N PRO A 81 -13.46 1.05 10.27
CA PRO A 81 -13.81 0.24 11.45
C PRO A 81 -12.68 -0.69 11.94
N MET A 82 -11.65 -0.90 11.13
CA MET A 82 -10.56 -1.85 11.38
C MET A 82 -9.37 -1.17 12.04
N ARG A 83 -9.46 0.12 12.38
CA ARG A 83 -8.43 0.77 13.19
C ARG A 83 -8.21 0.05 14.52
N PRO A 84 -6.95 -0.05 15.00
CA PRO A 84 -5.71 0.49 14.42
C PRO A 84 -4.95 -0.55 13.56
N HIS A 85 -5.67 -1.34 12.76
CA HIS A 85 -5.15 -2.52 12.05
C HIS A 85 -5.45 -2.52 10.56
N ARG A 86 -5.69 -1.35 9.95
CA ARG A 86 -6.12 -1.27 8.55
C ARG A 86 -5.14 -1.91 7.57
N HIS A 87 -3.83 -1.70 7.75
CA HIS A 87 -2.82 -2.38 6.93
C HIS A 87 -2.80 -3.89 7.19
N ARG A 88 -2.92 -4.33 8.46
CA ARG A 88 -2.99 -5.77 8.77
C ARG A 88 -4.17 -6.45 8.10
N VAL A 89 -5.32 -5.80 8.03
CA VAL A 89 -6.50 -6.34 7.33
C VAL A 89 -6.22 -6.49 5.84
N VAL A 90 -5.62 -5.49 5.19
CA VAL A 90 -5.20 -5.60 3.78
C VAL A 90 -4.25 -6.78 3.59
N ARG A 91 -3.21 -6.90 4.42
CA ARG A 91 -2.25 -8.01 4.37
C ARG A 91 -2.88 -9.37 4.63
N LEU A 92 -3.82 -9.45 5.57
CA LEU A 92 -4.56 -10.68 5.86
C LEU A 92 -5.42 -11.08 4.68
N LEU A 93 -6.08 -10.12 4.03
CA LEU A 93 -6.91 -10.37 2.87
C LEU A 93 -6.07 -10.93 1.71
N GLU A 94 -4.92 -10.32 1.44
CA GLU A 94 -3.94 -10.79 0.44
C GLU A 94 -3.41 -12.19 0.76
N ALA A 95 -3.06 -12.46 2.03
CA ALA A 95 -2.50 -13.74 2.46
C ALA A 95 -3.54 -14.86 2.57
N SER A 96 -4.81 -14.53 2.80
CA SER A 96 -5.89 -15.50 3.01
C SER A 96 -6.30 -16.25 1.74
N GLY A 97 -5.94 -15.75 0.56
CA GLY A 97 -6.47 -16.23 -0.72
C GLY A 97 -7.94 -15.87 -0.97
N LEU A 98 -8.57 -15.09 -0.08
CA LEU A 98 -9.95 -14.60 -0.23
C LEU A 98 -10.03 -13.30 -1.02
N ALA A 99 -8.90 -12.61 -1.24
CA ALA A 99 -8.83 -11.43 -2.08
C ALA A 99 -9.37 -11.73 -3.49
N TYR A 100 -10.39 -10.98 -3.90
CA TYR A 100 -11.06 -11.16 -5.18
C TYR A 100 -10.93 -9.91 -6.03
N GLU A 101 -10.46 -10.10 -7.27
CA GLU A 101 -10.57 -9.11 -8.33
C GLU A 101 -10.92 -9.85 -9.64
N PRO A 102 -11.98 -9.45 -10.38
CA PRO A 102 -12.35 -10.12 -11.61
C PRO A 102 -11.19 -10.13 -12.61
N ARG A 103 -10.79 -11.33 -13.03
CA ARG A 103 -9.73 -11.52 -14.03
C ARG A 103 -10.21 -10.93 -15.36
N ARG A 104 -9.55 -9.88 -15.82
CA ARG A 104 -9.74 -9.36 -17.17
C ARG A 104 -8.70 -10.03 -18.06
N GLY A 105 -9.14 -11.00 -18.86
CA GLY A 105 -8.28 -11.67 -19.83
C GLY A 105 -7.73 -10.68 -20.88
N PRO A 106 -6.61 -11.03 -21.55
CA PRO A 106 -6.07 -10.21 -22.63
C PRO A 106 -7.15 -9.94 -23.67
N ARG A 107 -7.45 -8.65 -23.90
CA ARG A 107 -8.27 -8.22 -25.04
C ARG A 107 -7.45 -8.00 -26.31
N LEU A 108 -6.13 -8.17 -26.21
CA LEU A 108 -5.24 -8.10 -27.35
C LEU A 108 -5.35 -9.40 -28.16
N PRO A 109 -5.65 -9.33 -29.46
CA PRO A 109 -5.56 -10.50 -30.33
C PRO A 109 -4.14 -11.05 -30.32
N VAL A 110 -4.01 -12.37 -30.54
CA VAL A 110 -2.71 -13.07 -30.61
C VAL A 110 -1.80 -12.35 -31.60
N GLN A 111 -0.67 -11.83 -31.11
CA GLN A 111 0.34 -11.16 -31.94
C GLN A 111 1.14 -12.23 -32.69
N GLN A 112 1.18 -12.14 -34.02
CA GLN A 112 2.01 -13.00 -34.86
C GLN A 112 3.42 -12.39 -34.94
N ILE A 113 4.29 -12.78 -34.02
CA ILE A 113 5.66 -12.23 -33.87
C ILE A 113 6.63 -12.82 -34.89
N HIS A 114 6.24 -13.88 -35.61
CA HIS A 114 7.08 -14.58 -36.58
C HIS A 114 7.33 -13.81 -37.89
N SER A 115 6.72 -12.64 -38.04
CA SER A 115 6.83 -11.77 -39.22
C SER A 115 7.59 -10.47 -38.95
N LEU A 116 8.36 -10.39 -37.85
CA LEU A 116 9.29 -9.29 -37.55
C LEU A 116 10.71 -9.60 -37.99
#